data_AF-A0A5Q0GSA4-F1
#
_entry.id   AF-A0A5Q0GSA4-F1
#
_cell.length_a   1.000
_cell.length_b   1.000
_cell.length_c   1.000
_cell.angle_alpha   90.00
_cell.angle_beta   90.00
_cell.angle_gamma   90.00
#
_symmetry.space_group_name_H-M   'P 1'
#
loop_
_entity.id
_entity.type
_entity.pdbx_description
1 polymer ?
#
loop_
_entity_poly.entity_id
_entity_poly.type
_entity_poly.pdbx_seq_one_letter_code
_entity_poly.pdbx_strand_id
1 'polypeptide(L)'
;MSVVAVVVPLAVLAVVVAVVLRRRSWPRTPAFARPRPVTSPGGLAPDPNAGFFTHRTFLFRKRYFFVGTGCPPRPVADFPSLDVSQREQPVRVARHGIRSWWWFEGEFYREAAASQADDVLAWVRERERRRRARQERDRFLSAAEESMRKRENG
;
A
#
# COMPACT_ATOMS: atom_id res chain seq x y z
N MET A 1 21.79 -50.83 -2.62
CA MET A 1 21.59 -49.37 -2.74
C MET A 1 20.65 -48.93 -1.64
N SER A 2 21.17 -48.24 -0.61
CA SER A 2 20.38 -47.84 0.56
C SER A 2 19.32 -46.82 0.14
N VAL A 3 18.07 -47.03 0.55
CA VAL A 3 16.92 -46.14 0.27
C VAL A 3 17.26 -44.67 0.58
N VAL A 4 18.07 -44.45 1.62
CA VAL A 4 18.59 -43.13 2.03
C VAL A 4 19.40 -42.43 0.93
N ALA A 5 20.20 -43.17 0.15
CA ALA A 5 21.04 -42.63 -0.92
C ALA A 5 20.24 -42.09 -2.12
N VAL A 6 18.97 -42.49 -2.26
CA VAL A 6 18.07 -42.03 -3.33
C VAL A 6 17.05 -41.01 -2.82
N VAL A 7 16.55 -41.18 -1.59
CA VAL A 7 15.54 -40.29 -1.00
C VAL A 7 16.11 -38.90 -0.68
N VAL A 8 17.33 -38.83 -0.14
CA VAL A 8 17.97 -37.54 0.19
C VAL A 8 18.17 -36.65 -1.05
N PRO A 9 18.79 -37.12 -2.16
CA PRO A 9 18.95 -36.28 -3.34
C PRO A 9 17.61 -35.89 -3.99
N LEU A 10 16.59 -36.78 -3.98
CA LEU A 10 15.25 -36.45 -4.46
C LEU A 10 14.58 -35.34 -3.61
N ALA A 11 14.69 -35.40 -2.29
CA ALA A 11 14.16 -34.38 -1.40
C ALA A 11 14.88 -33.04 -1.61
N VAL A 12 16.21 -33.05 -1.75
CA VAL A 12 17.00 -31.84 -2.05
C VAL A 12 16.60 -31.26 -3.40
N LEU A 13 16.46 -32.09 -4.44
CA LEU A 13 16.01 -31.65 -5.77
C LEU A 13 14.61 -31.03 -5.70
N ALA A 14 13.67 -31.65 -4.98
CA ALA A 14 12.33 -31.12 -4.80
C ALA A 14 12.33 -29.75 -4.09
N VAL A 15 13.14 -29.58 -3.05
CA VAL A 15 13.32 -28.29 -2.36
C VAL A 15 13.91 -27.24 -3.30
N VAL A 16 14.95 -27.58 -4.07
CA VAL A 16 15.58 -26.66 -5.03
C VAL A 16 14.58 -26.24 -6.10
N VAL A 17 13.85 -27.19 -6.69
CA VAL A 17 12.79 -26.90 -7.68
C VAL A 17 11.71 -26.01 -7.08
N ALA A 18 11.26 -26.29 -5.85
CA ALA A 18 10.28 -25.45 -5.16
C ALA A 18 10.80 -24.02 -4.93
N VAL A 19 12.07 -23.85 -4.56
CA VAL A 19 12.70 -22.53 -4.39
C VAL A 19 12.83 -21.80 -5.72
N VAL A 20 13.26 -22.49 -6.78
CA VAL A 20 13.42 -21.91 -8.13
C VAL A 20 12.08 -21.47 -8.70
N LEU A 21 11.05 -22.31 -8.63
CA LEU A 21 9.69 -21.96 -9.07
C LEU A 21 9.14 -20.78 -8.25
N ARG A 22 9.39 -20.76 -6.94
CA ARG A 22 8.99 -19.65 -6.06
C ARG A 22 9.69 -18.34 -6.41
N ARG A 23 10.95 -18.36 -6.86
CA ARG A 23 11.69 -17.17 -7.33
C ARG A 23 11.24 -16.73 -8.72
N ARG A 24 11.00 -17.68 -9.64
CA ARG A 24 10.58 -17.39 -11.02
C ARG A 24 9.18 -16.78 -11.08
N SER A 25 8.32 -17.08 -10.12
CA SER A 25 6.96 -16.52 -10.03
C SER A 25 6.89 -15.12 -9.40
N TRP A 26 8.02 -14.41 -9.26
CA TRP A 26 8.01 -13.03 -8.75
C TRP A 26 7.60 -12.05 -9.84
N PRO A 27 6.67 -11.14 -9.54
CA PRO A 27 6.27 -10.11 -10.48
C PRO A 27 7.42 -9.13 -10.75
N ARG A 28 7.49 -8.62 -11.99
CA ARG A 28 8.45 -7.57 -12.35
C ARG A 28 8.17 -6.30 -11.54
N THR A 29 9.19 -5.74 -10.90
CA THR A 29 9.09 -4.49 -10.16
C THR A 29 8.85 -3.31 -11.11
N PRO A 30 7.72 -2.60 -11.04
CA PRO A 30 7.49 -1.43 -11.88
C PRO A 30 8.43 -0.28 -11.51
N ALA A 31 8.67 0.65 -12.43
CA ALA A 31 9.70 1.69 -12.28
C ALA A 31 9.47 2.61 -11.06
N PHE A 32 8.22 2.89 -10.71
CA PHE A 32 7.86 3.70 -9.53
C PHE A 32 8.07 2.95 -8.20
N ALA A 33 8.09 1.63 -8.23
CA ALA A 33 8.27 0.75 -7.07
C ALA A 33 9.74 0.43 -6.78
N ARG A 34 10.65 0.82 -7.69
CA ARG A 34 12.10 0.64 -7.46
C ARG A 34 12.54 1.45 -6.24
N PRO A 35 13.37 0.88 -5.35
CA PRO A 35 13.90 1.61 -4.21
C PRO A 35 14.57 2.90 -4.68
N ARG A 36 14.20 4.03 -4.09
CA ARG A 36 14.87 5.31 -4.31
C ARG A 36 15.48 5.78 -2.99
N PRO A 37 16.66 6.42 -3.01
CA PRO A 37 17.24 7.03 -1.82
C PRO A 37 16.25 8.03 -1.23
N VAL A 38 16.05 7.95 0.08
CA VAL A 38 15.11 8.80 0.81
C VAL A 38 15.83 10.09 1.14
N THR A 39 15.61 11.15 0.36
CA THR A 39 16.24 12.46 0.56
C THR A 39 15.57 13.32 1.64
N SER A 40 14.42 12.91 2.17
CA SER A 40 13.77 13.59 3.28
C SER A 40 13.06 12.58 4.19
N PRO A 41 13.22 12.66 5.52
CA PRO A 41 12.37 11.94 6.47
C PRO A 41 10.98 12.59 6.43
N GLY A 42 10.24 12.30 5.36
CA GLY A 42 8.91 12.85 5.15
C GLY A 42 7.92 12.27 6.15
N GLY A 43 7.05 13.13 6.67
CA GLY A 43 5.88 12.72 7.44
C GLY A 43 4.90 11.89 6.61
N LEU A 44 3.82 11.47 7.27
CA LEU A 44 2.78 10.67 6.63
C LEU A 44 2.21 11.38 5.40
N ALA A 45 2.17 10.66 4.28
CA ALA A 45 1.71 11.18 2.99
C ALA A 45 0.87 10.13 2.25
N PRO A 46 -0.12 10.52 1.45
CA PRO A 46 -0.85 9.58 0.61
C PRO A 46 0.08 9.03 -0.49
N ASP A 47 -0.09 7.75 -0.82
CA ASP A 47 0.64 7.07 -1.89
C ASP A 47 -0.33 6.62 -3.00
N PRO A 48 -0.60 7.46 -4.01
CA PRO A 48 -1.59 7.15 -5.05
C PRO A 48 -1.15 6.01 -5.98
N ASN A 49 0.14 5.65 -5.98
CA ASN A 49 0.64 4.53 -6.78
C ASN A 49 0.63 3.21 -5.99
N ALA A 50 0.27 3.25 -4.71
CA ALA A 50 0.23 2.06 -3.89
C ALA A 50 -1.05 1.27 -4.16
N GLY A 51 -0.92 -0.05 -4.11
CA GLY A 51 -2.02 -0.95 -4.38
C GLY A 51 -1.63 -2.40 -4.28
N PHE A 52 -2.66 -3.24 -4.36
CA PHE A 52 -2.50 -4.68 -4.45
C PHE A 52 -2.71 -5.13 -5.88
N PHE A 53 -1.95 -6.13 -6.29
CA PHE A 53 -2.24 -6.87 -7.50
C PHE A 53 -2.15 -8.37 -7.22
N THR A 54 -2.84 -9.12 -8.06
CA THR A 54 -2.84 -10.58 -7.98
C THR A 54 -1.87 -11.14 -9.01
N HIS A 55 -1.06 -12.11 -8.58
CA HIS A 55 -0.25 -12.89 -9.48
C HIS A 55 -0.67 -14.36 -9.36
N ARG A 56 -1.04 -14.98 -10.48
CA ARG A 56 -1.34 -16.42 -10.55
C ARG A 56 -0.02 -17.17 -10.66
N THR A 57 0.22 -18.11 -9.74
CA THR A 57 1.41 -18.97 -9.80
C THR A 57 1.07 -20.34 -10.39
N PHE A 58 2.10 -21.17 -10.58
CA PHE A 58 2.09 -22.50 -11.19
C PHE A 58 1.10 -23.52 -10.59
N LEU A 59 0.41 -23.19 -9.49
CA LEU A 59 -0.62 -24.04 -8.84
C LEU A 59 -2.00 -23.37 -8.79
N PHE A 60 -2.27 -22.38 -9.63
CA PHE A 60 -3.52 -21.58 -9.67
C PHE A 60 -3.91 -20.87 -8.37
N ARG A 61 -3.10 -20.99 -7.30
CA ARG A 61 -3.28 -20.24 -6.06
C ARG A 61 -3.04 -18.76 -6.33
N LYS A 62 -4.07 -17.94 -6.08
CA LYS A 62 -3.96 -16.48 -6.14
C LYS A 62 -3.02 -16.04 -5.02
N ARG A 63 -1.97 -15.30 -5.38
CA ARG A 63 -1.13 -14.60 -4.42
C ARG A 63 -1.32 -13.10 -4.57
N TYR A 64 -1.53 -12.44 -3.45
CA TYR A 64 -1.62 -10.99 -3.38
C TYR A 64 -0.22 -10.42 -3.15
N PHE A 65 0.10 -9.38 -3.91
CA PHE A 65 1.32 -8.63 -3.75
C PHE A 65 0.96 -7.16 -3.53
N PHE A 66 1.61 -6.55 -2.54
CA PHE A 66 1.58 -5.12 -2.33
C PHE A 66 2.73 -4.47 -3.10
N VAL A 67 2.44 -3.34 -3.74
CA VAL A 67 3.42 -2.43 -4.33
C VAL A 67 3.08 -1.02 -3.91
N GLY A 68 4.12 -0.19 -3.72
CA GLY A 68 3.97 1.23 -3.44
C GLY A 68 5.15 2.02 -3.99
N THR A 69 5.10 3.34 -3.87
CA THR A 69 6.17 4.21 -4.39
C THR A 69 7.48 3.97 -3.64
N GLY A 70 8.45 3.33 -4.29
CA GLY A 70 9.71 2.91 -3.67
C GLY A 70 9.64 1.63 -2.84
N CYS A 71 8.52 0.88 -2.92
CA CYS A 71 8.37 -0.44 -2.32
C CYS A 71 8.27 -1.50 -3.43
N PRO A 72 9.30 -2.36 -3.62
CA PRO A 72 9.20 -3.46 -4.56
C PRO A 72 8.11 -4.44 -4.14
N PRO A 73 7.58 -5.27 -5.06
CA PRO A 73 6.51 -6.21 -4.75
C PRO A 73 6.78 -7.05 -3.51
N ARG A 74 5.88 -6.95 -2.54
CA ARG A 74 5.92 -7.73 -1.30
C ARG A 74 4.72 -8.67 -1.22
N PRO A 75 4.93 -9.97 -0.95
CA PRO A 75 3.83 -10.91 -0.81
C PRO A 75 3.00 -10.58 0.43
N VAL A 76 1.68 -10.64 0.27
CA VAL A 76 0.69 -10.43 1.34
C VAL A 76 0.04 -11.77 1.62
N ALA A 77 0.23 -12.29 2.83
CA ALA A 77 -0.21 -13.64 3.19
C ALA A 77 -1.72 -13.72 3.43
N ASP A 78 -2.29 -12.73 4.10
CA ASP A 78 -3.69 -12.75 4.56
C ASP A 78 -4.46 -11.51 4.10
N PHE A 79 -4.57 -11.35 2.77
CA PHE A 79 -5.27 -10.22 2.18
C PHE A 79 -6.74 -10.09 2.63
N PRO A 80 -7.55 -11.16 2.72
CA PRO A 80 -8.95 -11.05 3.15
C PRO A 80 -9.10 -10.46 4.55
N SER A 81 -8.29 -10.92 5.51
CA SER A 81 -8.34 -10.36 6.88
C SER A 81 -7.91 -8.90 6.89
N LEU A 82 -6.88 -8.54 6.12
CA LEU A 82 -6.44 -7.15 5.99
C LEU A 82 -7.54 -6.25 5.39
N ASP A 83 -8.30 -6.73 4.40
CA ASP A 83 -9.40 -5.99 3.77
C ASP A 83 -10.56 -5.69 4.73
N VAL A 84 -10.79 -6.58 5.71
CA VAL A 84 -11.76 -6.34 6.78
C VAL A 84 -11.17 -5.38 7.80
N SER A 85 -9.98 -5.65 8.32
CA SER A 85 -9.36 -4.85 9.39
C SER A 85 -9.11 -3.39 8.99
N GLN A 86 -8.75 -3.13 7.73
CA GLN A 86 -8.47 -1.77 7.24
C GLN A 86 -9.68 -0.82 7.27
N ARG A 87 -10.90 -1.37 7.42
CA ARG A 87 -12.14 -0.58 7.54
C ARG A 87 -12.34 -0.03 8.94
N GLU A 88 -11.76 -0.68 9.94
CA GLU A 88 -11.89 -0.30 11.35
C GLU A 88 -10.68 0.47 11.83
N GLN A 89 -9.48 0.05 11.44
CA GLN A 89 -8.24 0.65 11.90
C GLN A 89 -7.17 0.64 10.80
N PRO A 90 -6.22 1.60 10.81
CA PRO A 90 -5.11 1.58 9.87
C PRO A 90 -4.24 0.33 10.02
N VAL A 91 -4.03 -0.39 8.93
CA VAL A 91 -3.22 -1.62 8.95
C VAL A 91 -1.93 -1.44 8.18
N ARG A 92 -0.82 -1.85 8.79
CA ARG A 92 0.49 -1.83 8.14
C ARG A 92 0.60 -2.99 7.15
N VAL A 93 0.62 -2.66 5.86
CA VAL A 93 0.63 -3.63 4.75
C VAL A 93 2.03 -4.03 4.31
N ALA A 94 3.01 -3.13 4.44
CA ALA A 94 4.40 -3.42 4.11
C ALA A 94 5.37 -2.53 4.88
N ARG A 95 6.60 -3.04 5.04
CA ARG A 95 7.76 -2.27 5.48
C ARG A 95 8.92 -2.55 4.53
N HIS A 96 9.58 -1.49 4.08
CA HIS A 96 10.74 -1.58 3.21
C HIS A 96 11.76 -0.51 3.58
N GLY A 97 12.90 -0.94 4.16
CA GLY A 97 13.88 -0.03 4.75
C GLY A 97 13.28 0.74 5.93
N ILE A 98 13.47 2.06 5.90
CA ILE A 98 12.90 2.98 6.90
C ILE A 98 11.42 3.31 6.63
N ARG A 99 10.86 2.90 5.49
CA ARG A 99 9.49 3.27 5.12
C ARG A 99 8.48 2.19 5.50
N SER A 100 7.32 2.66 5.95
CA SER A 100 6.14 1.86 6.23
C SER A 100 5.00 2.29 5.32
N TRP A 101 4.19 1.33 4.89
CA TRP A 101 2.96 1.57 4.16
C TRP A 101 1.78 1.10 4.99
N TRP A 102 0.79 1.96 5.07
CA TRP A 102 -0.46 1.80 5.80
C TRP A 102 -1.61 1.78 4.82
N TRP A 103 -2.62 0.97 5.11
CA TRP A 103 -3.86 0.87 4.36
C TRP A 103 -5.03 1.14 5.30
N PHE A 104 -5.87 2.10 4.93
CA PHE A 104 -7.02 2.50 5.73
C PHE A 104 -8.09 3.12 4.84
N GLU A 105 -9.35 2.71 5.04
CA GLU A 105 -10.53 3.17 4.28
C GLU A 105 -10.34 3.15 2.74
N GLY A 106 -9.59 2.17 2.22
CA GLY A 106 -9.34 2.03 0.78
C GLY A 106 -8.21 2.91 0.23
N GLU A 107 -7.63 3.80 1.04
CA GLU A 107 -6.48 4.63 0.66
C GLU A 107 -5.17 4.08 1.26
N PHE A 108 -4.07 4.33 0.54
CA PHE A 108 -2.73 3.95 0.99
C PHE A 108 -1.94 5.17 1.43
N TYR A 109 -1.25 5.01 2.54
CA TYR A 109 -0.41 6.03 3.14
C TYR A 109 1.00 5.49 3.27
N ARG A 110 1.98 6.33 2.98
CA ARG A 110 3.39 6.02 3.14
C ARG A 110 3.99 6.92 4.20
N GLU A 111 5.01 6.38 4.85
CA GLU A 111 5.66 7.05 5.95
C GLU A 111 7.14 6.69 5.97
N ALA A 112 8.01 7.62 6.39
CA ALA A 112 9.43 7.36 6.61
C ALA A 112 9.81 7.21 8.09
N ALA A 113 8.87 7.41 9.01
CA ALA A 113 9.06 7.28 10.45
C ALA A 113 8.31 6.04 11.00
N ALA A 114 8.36 5.85 12.32
CA ALA A 114 7.75 4.72 13.02
C ALA A 114 6.38 5.09 13.59
N SER A 115 5.48 5.66 12.78
CA SER A 115 4.12 5.95 13.24
C SER A 115 3.41 4.67 13.63
N GLN A 116 2.45 4.83 14.53
CA GLN A 116 1.52 3.80 14.93
C GLN A 116 0.20 3.96 14.16
N ALA A 117 -0.70 2.99 14.32
CA ALA A 117 -2.02 3.05 13.69
C ALA A 117 -2.79 4.31 14.11
N ASP A 118 -2.67 4.72 15.38
CA ASP A 118 -3.36 5.91 15.92
C ASP A 118 -2.88 7.22 15.27
N ASP A 119 -1.58 7.33 14.98
CA ASP A 119 -1.01 8.50 14.30
C ASP A 119 -1.56 8.62 12.87
N VAL A 120 -1.69 7.48 12.19
CA VAL A 120 -2.26 7.42 10.83
C VAL A 120 -3.73 7.86 10.88
N LEU A 121 -4.49 7.34 11.83
CA LEU A 121 -5.90 7.70 12.01
C LEU A 121 -6.06 9.20 12.31
N ALA A 122 -5.25 9.73 13.24
CA ALA A 122 -5.27 11.14 13.60
C ALA A 122 -4.96 12.04 12.39
N TRP A 123 -3.97 11.66 11.58
CA TRP A 123 -3.61 12.39 10.38
C TRP A 123 -4.72 12.35 9.31
N VAL A 124 -5.36 11.19 9.11
CA VAL A 124 -6.47 11.05 8.15
C VAL A 124 -7.62 11.96 8.56
N ARG A 125 -8.03 11.92 9.83
CA ARG A 125 -9.09 12.79 10.38
C ARG A 125 -8.75 14.27 10.24
N GLU A 126 -7.51 14.66 10.53
CA GLU A 126 -7.06 16.04 10.37
C GLU A 126 -7.12 16.50 8.90
N ARG A 127 -6.70 15.65 7.98
CA ARG A 127 -6.77 15.92 6.54
C ARG A 127 -8.20 16.10 6.07
N GLU A 128 -9.12 15.25 6.53
CA GLU A 128 -10.55 15.37 6.21
C GLU A 128 -11.15 16.67 6.74
N ARG A 129 -10.86 17.03 8.00
CA ARG A 129 -11.30 18.31 8.59
C ARG A 129 -10.84 19.49 7.73
N ARG A 130 -9.57 19.51 7.34
CA ARG A 130 -9.02 20.56 6.46
C ARG A 130 -9.68 20.57 5.09
N ARG A 131 -9.98 19.41 4.53
CA ARG A 131 -10.67 19.31 3.23
C ARG A 131 -12.10 19.88 3.32
N ARG A 132 -12.85 19.54 4.37
CA ARG A 132 -14.21 20.08 4.59
C ARG A 132 -14.19 21.59 4.80
N ALA A 133 -13.29 22.10 5.64
CA ALA A 133 -13.15 23.54 5.88
C ALA A 133 -12.81 24.32 4.59
N ARG A 134 -11.98 23.75 3.71
CA ARG A 134 -11.70 24.34 2.40
C ARG A 134 -12.94 24.38 1.51
N GLN A 135 -13.66 23.26 1.42
CA GLN A 135 -14.88 23.16 0.62
C GLN A 135 -15.97 24.12 1.10
N GLU A 136 -16.14 24.27 2.41
CA GLU A 136 -17.07 25.23 3.00
C GLU A 136 -16.68 26.66 2.64
N ARG A 137 -15.39 27.01 2.78
CA ARG A 137 -14.88 28.33 2.40
C ARG A 137 -15.14 28.64 0.92
N ASP A 138 -14.86 27.69 0.04
CA ASP A 138 -15.07 27.86 -1.40
C ASP A 138 -16.56 28.08 -1.73
N ARG A 139 -17.47 27.36 -1.04
CA ARG A 139 -18.93 27.58 -1.17
C ARG A 139 -19.38 28.94 -0.67
N PHE A 140 -18.82 29.42 0.45
CA PHE A 140 -19.15 30.75 0.97
C PHE A 140 -18.67 31.85 0.02
N LEU A 141 -17.49 31.71 -0.56
CA LEU A 141 -16.96 32.66 -1.56
C LEU A 141 -17.82 32.68 -2.82
N SER A 142 -18.20 31.52 -3.36
CA SER A 142 -19.05 31.46 -4.56
C SER A 142 -20.44 32.07 -4.32
N ALA A 143 -21.04 31.80 -3.15
CA ALA A 143 -22.34 32.39 -2.79
C ALA A 143 -22.26 33.92 -2.63
N ALA A 144 -21.16 34.43 -2.06
CA ALA A 144 -20.93 35.87 -1.93
C ALA A 144 -20.79 36.53 -3.32
N GLU A 145 -20.03 35.95 -4.23
CA GLU A 145 -19.87 36.42 -5.62
C GLU A 145 -21.20 36.47 -6.36
N GLU A 146 -22.02 35.42 -6.25
CA GLU A 146 -23.36 35.39 -6.85
C GLU A 146 -24.28 36.49 -6.30
N SER A 147 -24.20 36.76 -5.00
CA SER A 147 -24.99 37.82 -4.36
C SER A 147 -24.59 39.22 -4.85
N MET A 148 -23.29 39.46 -5.05
CA MET A 148 -22.75 40.73 -5.57
C MET A 148 -23.19 40.93 -7.01
N ARG A 149 -23.07 39.91 -7.85
CA ARG A 149 -23.47 39.95 -9.26
C ARG A 149 -24.97 40.21 -9.45
N LYS A 150 -25.82 39.67 -8.57
CA LYS A 150 -27.28 39.95 -8.59
C LYS A 150 -27.60 41.39 -8.23
N ARG A 151 -26.80 42.04 -7.37
CA ARG A 151 -26.98 43.45 -6.99
C ARG A 151 -26.50 44.42 -8.07
N GLU A 152 -25.51 44.03 -8.87
CA GLU A 152 -25.01 44.87 -9.98
C GLU A 152 -25.91 44.83 -11.22
N ASN A 153 -26.69 43.77 -11.40
CA ASN A 153 -27.55 43.54 -12.57
C ASN A 153 -29.05 43.86 -12.35
N GLY A 154 -29.44 44.32 -11.15
CA GLY A 154 -30.82 44.69 -10.80
C GLY A 154 -30.91 46.15 -10.43
#